data_AF-A0A7C4NW39-F1
#
_entry.id   AF-A0A7C4NW39-F1
#
_cell.length_a   1.000
_cell.length_b   1.000
_cell.length_c   1.000
_cell.angle_alpha   90.00
_cell.angle_beta   90.00
_cell.angle_gamma   90.00
#
_symmetry.space_group_name_H-M   'P 1'
#
loop_
_entity.id
_entity.type
_entity.pdbx_description
1 polymer ?
#
loop_
_entity_poly.entity_id
_entity_poly.type
_entity_poly.pdbx_seq_one_letter_code
_entity_poly.pdbx_strand_id
1 'polypeptide(L)'
;MPMRECFPPAGTEYLGGHSDGWEYRSVFAGKTLADTFDMIRRFLQEEGYGNVPLPATAAELRLFRRPRSPQLELFREYGYVHNPIKILFPRDAKLRNALILCVYNEQAPHHLLRFHGVLTHR
;
A
#
# COMPACT_ATOMS: atom_id res chain seq x y z
N MET A 1 19.60 5.42 -0.44
CA MET A 1 18.78 6.28 0.44
C MET A 1 17.41 5.66 0.52
N PRO A 2 16.77 5.62 1.70
CA PRO A 2 15.40 5.12 1.84
C PRO A 2 14.42 5.90 0.97
N MET A 3 13.42 5.24 0.42
CA MET A 3 12.36 5.84 -0.39
C MET A 3 11.67 7.02 0.31
N ARG A 4 11.52 6.97 1.65
CA ARG A 4 10.90 8.07 2.40
C ARG A 4 11.68 9.39 2.28
N GLU A 5 13.01 9.31 2.17
CA GLU A 5 13.89 10.47 2.01
C GLU A 5 14.04 10.85 0.54
N CYS A 6 14.17 9.86 -0.35
CA CYS A 6 14.36 10.04 -1.77
C CYS A 6 13.29 9.26 -2.55
N PHE A 7 12.11 9.87 -2.66
CA PHE A 7 10.96 9.22 -3.29
C PHE A 7 11.20 9.05 -4.80
N PRO A 8 10.89 7.87 -5.40
CA PRO A 8 11.11 7.63 -6.82
C PRO A 8 10.39 8.67 -7.70
N PRO A 9 11.09 9.30 -8.66
CA PRO A 9 10.49 10.28 -9.57
C PRO A 9 9.32 9.70 -10.40
N ALA A 10 8.48 10.58 -10.94
CA ALA A 10 7.39 10.18 -11.83
C ALA A 10 7.88 9.42 -13.07
N GLY A 11 7.16 8.36 -13.43
CA GLY A 11 7.47 7.51 -14.59
C GLY A 11 8.65 6.56 -14.38
N THR A 12 9.11 6.38 -13.13
CA THR A 12 10.23 5.49 -12.83
C THR A 12 9.76 4.17 -12.24
N GLU A 13 10.52 3.11 -12.53
CA GLU A 13 10.41 1.83 -11.84
C GLU A 13 11.43 1.77 -10.70
N TYR A 14 11.02 1.24 -9.56
CA TYR A 14 11.87 1.07 -8.38
C TYR A 14 11.51 -0.24 -7.69
N LEU A 15 12.48 -1.15 -7.53
CA LEU A 15 12.29 -2.44 -6.85
C LEU A 15 11.01 -3.21 -7.28
N GLY A 16 10.70 -3.19 -8.57
CA GLY A 16 9.54 -3.88 -9.16
C GLY A 16 8.19 -3.17 -8.98
N GLY A 17 8.16 -1.97 -8.39
CA GLY A 17 7.01 -1.07 -8.42
C GLY A 17 7.20 0.10 -9.38
N HIS A 18 6.12 0.84 -9.63
CA HIS A 18 6.09 2.02 -10.48
C HIS A 18 5.69 3.25 -9.66
N SER A 19 6.33 4.39 -9.92
CA SER A 19 6.02 5.67 -9.30
C SER A 19 5.43 6.66 -10.30
N ASP A 20 4.34 7.33 -9.93
CA ASP A 20 3.83 8.51 -10.64
C ASP A 20 4.35 9.84 -10.05
N GLY A 21 5.28 9.77 -9.09
CA GLY A 21 5.84 10.90 -8.35
C GLY A 21 5.08 11.23 -7.05
N TRP A 22 3.83 10.79 -6.93
CA TRP A 22 2.98 10.96 -5.74
C TRP A 22 2.67 9.64 -5.04
N GLU A 23 2.47 8.58 -5.81
CA GLU A 23 2.22 7.21 -5.37
C GLU A 23 3.26 6.28 -6.02
N TYR A 24 3.93 5.51 -5.18
CA TYR A 24 4.68 4.33 -5.56
C TYR A 24 3.78 3.11 -5.33
N ARG A 25 3.62 2.28 -6.36
CA ARG A 25 2.74 1.11 -6.32
C ARG A 25 3.48 -0.14 -6.76
N SER A 26 3.43 -1.19 -5.94
CA SER A 26 4.08 -2.49 -6.20
C SER A 26 3.21 -3.67 -5.79
N VAL A 27 3.44 -4.82 -6.41
CA VAL A 27 2.75 -6.08 -6.10
C VAL A 27 3.73 -7.05 -5.46
N PHE A 28 3.41 -7.50 -4.25
CA PHE A 28 4.14 -8.54 -3.54
C PHE A 28 3.37 -9.86 -3.65
N ALA A 29 4.08 -10.96 -3.92
CA ALA A 29 3.49 -12.30 -3.99
C ALA A 29 4.45 -13.36 -3.44
N GLY A 30 4.10 -13.92 -2.28
CA GLY A 30 4.79 -15.03 -1.63
C GLY A 30 4.00 -16.34 -1.69
N LYS A 31 4.53 -17.38 -1.04
CA LYS A 31 3.88 -18.71 -0.98
C LYS A 31 2.59 -18.67 -0.17
N THR A 32 2.56 -17.84 0.88
CA THR A 32 1.38 -17.58 1.71
C THR A 32 1.13 -16.08 1.85
N LEU A 33 -0.06 -15.72 2.35
CA LEU A 33 -0.36 -14.33 2.72
C LEU A 33 0.57 -13.81 3.83
N ALA A 34 0.97 -14.68 4.77
CA ALA A 34 1.89 -14.33 5.85
C ALA A 34 3.26 -13.95 5.29
N ASP A 35 3.82 -14.79 4.40
CA ASP A 35 5.09 -14.51 3.74
C ASP A 35 5.04 -13.17 3.00
N THR A 36 3.94 -12.93 2.28
CA THR A 36 3.75 -11.70 1.50
C THR A 36 3.66 -10.46 2.39
N PHE A 37 2.96 -10.57 3.52
CA PHE A 37 2.88 -9.49 4.49
C PHE A 37 4.22 -9.22 5.16
N ASP A 38 4.99 -10.26 5.48
CA ASP A 38 6.34 -10.11 6.03
C ASP A 38 7.31 -9.47 5.04
N MET A 39 7.19 -9.76 3.73
CA MET A 39 7.94 -9.06 2.69
C MET A 39 7.63 -7.56 2.68
N ILE A 40 6.34 -7.19 2.76
CA ILE A 40 5.93 -5.77 2.84
C ILE A 40 6.48 -5.11 4.11
N ARG A 41 6.42 -5.78 5.27
CA ARG A 41 6.94 -5.24 6.54
C ARG A 41 8.44 -4.97 6.47
N ARG A 42 9.22 -5.89 5.89
CA ARG A 42 10.66 -5.71 5.68
C ARG A 42 10.95 -4.56 4.72
N PHE A 43 10.26 -4.51 3.59
CA PHE A 43 10.37 -3.42 2.64
C PHE A 43 10.09 -2.07 3.32
N LEU A 44 8.98 -1.94 4.04
CA LEU A 44 8.65 -0.70 4.75
C LEU A 44 9.70 -0.33 5.80
N GLN A 45 10.26 -1.30 6.52
CA GLN A 45 11.32 -1.06 7.49
C GLN A 45 12.59 -0.53 6.82
N GLU A 46 13.02 -1.15 5.73
CA GLU A 46 14.22 -0.78 4.95
C GLU A 46 14.06 0.58 4.26
N GLU A 47 12.85 0.89 3.79
CA GLU A 47 12.52 2.11 3.05
C GLU A 47 12.16 3.32 3.95
N GLY A 48 12.29 3.19 5.27
CA GLY A 48 12.13 4.30 6.23
C GLY A 48 10.71 4.49 6.80
N TYR A 49 9.82 3.53 6.55
CA TYR A 49 8.42 3.51 7.02
C TYR A 49 8.19 2.55 8.19
N GLY A 50 9.25 2.07 8.86
CA GLY A 50 9.15 1.12 9.98
C GLY A 50 8.36 1.62 11.20
N ASN A 51 8.15 2.94 11.33
CA ASN A 51 7.37 3.56 12.40
C ASN A 51 5.88 3.69 12.07
N VAL A 52 5.46 3.35 10.85
CA VAL A 52 4.04 3.34 10.47
C VAL A 52 3.33 2.20 11.21
N PRO A 53 2.22 2.46 11.92
CA PRO A 53 1.40 1.40 12.48
C PRO A 53 1.00 0.38 11.42
N LEU A 54 1.13 -0.89 11.75
CA LEU A 54 0.74 -2.01 10.89
C LEU A 54 -0.05 -3.03 11.72
N PRO A 55 -0.94 -3.82 11.09
CA PRO A 55 -1.49 -5.01 11.72
C PRO A 55 -0.36 -5.91 12.24
N ALA A 56 -0.51 -6.50 13.43
CA ALA A 56 0.56 -7.29 14.03
C ALA A 56 0.83 -8.59 13.24
N THR A 57 -0.21 -9.10 12.58
CA THR A 57 -0.18 -10.37 11.83
C THR A 57 -0.97 -10.30 10.53
N ALA A 58 -0.70 -11.23 9.61
CA ALA A 58 -1.52 -11.40 8.41
C ALA A 58 -2.99 -11.80 8.71
N ALA A 59 -3.25 -12.39 9.88
CA ALA A 59 -4.61 -12.70 10.33
C ALA A 59 -5.38 -11.41 10.69
N GLU A 60 -4.73 -10.46 11.36
CA GLU A 60 -5.32 -9.13 11.59
C GLU A 60 -5.48 -8.36 10.28
N LEU A 61 -4.48 -8.40 9.39
CA LEU A 61 -4.56 -7.76 8.07
C LEU A 61 -5.80 -8.25 7.29
N ARG A 62 -6.12 -9.56 7.37
CA ARG A 62 -7.31 -10.14 6.74
C ARG A 62 -8.62 -9.53 7.23
N LEU A 63 -8.69 -8.98 8.44
CA LEU A 63 -9.90 -8.33 8.93
C LEU A 63 -10.23 -7.05 8.14
N PHE A 64 -9.23 -6.45 7.49
CA PHE A 64 -9.40 -5.30 6.59
C PHE A 64 -9.81 -5.70 5.18
N ARG A 65 -9.88 -7.01 4.87
CA ARG A 65 -10.27 -7.52 3.55
C ARG A 65 -11.76 -7.36 3.26
N ARG A 66 -12.65 -7.11 4.22
CA ARG A 66 -14.09 -6.97 3.93
C ARG A 66 -14.69 -5.76 4.64
N PRO A 67 -15.57 -5.00 3.98
CA PRO A 67 -16.42 -4.06 4.69
C PRO A 67 -17.41 -4.82 5.57
N ARG A 68 -17.75 -4.21 6.71
CA ARG A 68 -18.72 -4.78 7.68
C ARG A 68 -20.16 -4.76 7.16
N SER A 69 -20.46 -4.00 6.10
CA SER A 69 -21.77 -3.99 5.44
C SER A 69 -21.68 -3.73 3.91
N PRO A 70 -22.63 -4.26 3.11
CA PRO A 70 -22.67 -4.08 1.66
C PRO A 70 -22.80 -2.61 1.21
N GLN A 71 -23.47 -1.75 1.99
CA GLN A 71 -23.64 -0.34 1.61
C GLN A 71 -22.31 0.43 1.59
N LEU A 72 -21.28 -0.07 2.27
CA LEU A 72 -19.95 0.55 2.35
C LEU A 72 -18.97 0.01 1.30
N GLU A 73 -19.35 -1.01 0.51
CA GLU A 73 -18.48 -1.62 -0.52
C GLU A 73 -18.10 -0.64 -1.62
N LEU A 74 -19.00 0.26 -2.01
CA LEU A 74 -18.79 1.22 -3.10
C LEU A 74 -17.78 2.32 -2.76
N PHE A 75 -17.53 2.56 -1.48
CA PHE A 75 -16.80 3.74 -1.00
C PHE A 75 -15.42 3.44 -0.43
N ARG A 76 -14.98 2.17 -0.42
CA ARG A 76 -13.77 1.79 0.32
C ARG A 76 -12.79 0.96 -0.50
N GLU A 77 -11.52 1.27 -0.24
CA GLU A 77 -10.39 0.48 -0.68
C GLU A 77 -10.41 -0.88 0.01
N TYR A 78 -10.09 -1.92 -0.74
CA TYR A 78 -10.13 -3.31 -0.29
C TYR A 78 -8.82 -3.66 0.43
N GLY A 79 -8.63 -3.15 1.65
CA GLY A 79 -7.40 -3.39 2.41
C GLY A 79 -7.17 -2.48 3.62
N TYR A 80 -5.94 -2.54 4.15
CA TYR A 80 -5.48 -1.71 5.25
C TYR A 80 -5.01 -0.35 4.73
N VAL A 81 -5.49 0.72 5.35
CA VAL A 81 -5.22 2.11 4.94
C VAL A 81 -4.72 2.88 6.15
N HIS A 82 -3.47 3.35 6.09
CA HIS A 82 -2.89 4.18 7.14
C HIS A 82 -1.82 5.07 6.52
N ASN A 83 -2.03 6.38 6.55
CA ASN A 83 -1.12 7.35 5.95
C ASN A 83 0.34 7.13 6.42
N PRO A 84 1.34 7.01 5.51
CA PRO A 84 1.31 7.24 4.06
C PRO A 84 1.15 5.98 3.19
N ILE A 85 0.73 4.85 3.76
CA ILE A 85 0.67 3.58 3.05
C ILE A 85 -0.76 3.04 2.88
N LYS A 86 -0.91 2.16 1.89
CA LYS A 86 -2.05 1.26 1.75
C LYS A 86 -1.55 -0.14 1.44
N ILE A 87 -2.12 -1.14 2.09
CA ILE A 87 -1.88 -2.55 1.81
C ILE A 87 -3.21 -3.14 1.33
N LEU A 88 -3.33 -3.28 0.02
CA LEU A 88 -4.57 -3.65 -0.65
C LEU A 88 -4.53 -5.12 -1.07
N PHE A 89 -5.67 -5.78 -0.97
CA PHE A 89 -5.85 -7.10 -1.53
C PHE A 89 -6.22 -6.97 -3.02
N PRO A 90 -5.71 -7.84 -3.90
CA PRO A 90 -6.17 -7.90 -5.28
C PRO A 90 -7.63 -8.35 -5.32
N ARG A 91 -8.39 -7.83 -6.29
CA ARG A 91 -9.79 -8.23 -6.52
C ARG A 91 -9.89 -9.65 -7.11
N ASP A 92 -8.87 -10.10 -7.84
CA ASP A 92 -8.83 -11.45 -8.40
C ASP A 92 -8.54 -12.50 -7.32
N ALA A 93 -9.49 -13.43 -7.13
CA ALA A 93 -9.37 -14.52 -6.17
C ALA A 93 -8.20 -15.48 -6.46
N LYS A 94 -7.71 -15.55 -7.69
CA LYS A 94 -6.52 -16.33 -8.05
C LYS A 94 -5.24 -15.77 -7.42
N LEU A 95 -5.23 -14.47 -7.11
CA LEU A 95 -4.13 -13.78 -6.46
C LEU A 95 -4.27 -13.76 -4.93
N ARG A 96 -4.87 -14.80 -4.34
CA ARG A 96 -5.23 -14.86 -2.90
C ARG A 96 -4.08 -14.64 -1.90
N ASN A 97 -2.83 -14.85 -2.34
CA ASN A 97 -1.64 -14.66 -1.53
C ASN A 97 -0.90 -13.36 -1.87
N ALA A 98 -1.28 -12.66 -2.94
CA ALA A 98 -0.63 -11.40 -3.30
C ALA A 98 -1.24 -10.22 -2.54
N LEU A 99 -0.45 -9.18 -2.37
CA LEU A 99 -0.83 -7.88 -1.80
C LEU A 99 -0.27 -6.77 -2.68
N ILE A 100 -1.02 -5.69 -2.81
CA ILE A 100 -0.59 -4.48 -3.48
C ILE A 100 -0.16 -3.50 -2.38
N LEU A 101 1.08 -3.04 -2.43
CA LEU A 101 1.57 -1.96 -1.57
C LEU A 101 1.49 -0.65 -2.36
N CYS A 102 0.80 0.33 -1.80
CA CYS A 102 0.86 1.72 -2.23
C CYS A 102 1.57 2.53 -1.15
N VAL A 103 2.55 3.34 -1.54
CA VAL A 103 3.25 4.29 -0.65
C VAL A 103 3.10 5.67 -1.27
N TYR A 104 2.62 6.63 -0.49
CA TYR A 104 2.41 7.99 -0.96
C TYR A 104 3.55 8.91 -0.49
N ASN A 105 3.99 9.79 -1.38
CA ASN A 105 5.08 10.73 -1.14
C ASN A 105 4.65 11.83 -0.16
N GLU A 106 5.06 11.70 1.11
CA GLU A 106 4.75 12.68 2.17
C GLU A 106 5.26 14.10 1.87
N GLN A 107 6.28 14.22 1.03
CA GLN A 107 6.88 15.50 0.63
C GLN A 107 6.12 16.17 -0.52
N ALA A 108 5.16 15.46 -1.14
CA ALA A 108 4.36 15.99 -2.23
C ALA A 108 3.38 17.07 -1.76
N PRO A 109 3.17 18.13 -2.55
CA PRO A 109 2.09 19.08 -2.30
C PRO A 109 0.75 18.37 -2.25
N HIS A 110 -0.04 18.72 -1.23
CA HIS A 110 -1.37 18.15 -0.98
C HIS A 110 -1.38 16.63 -0.76
N HIS A 111 -0.28 16.06 -0.23
CA HIS A 111 -0.15 14.63 0.06
C HIS A 111 -1.41 14.01 0.67
N LEU A 112 -1.98 14.59 1.74
CA LEU A 112 -3.19 14.04 2.37
C LEU A 112 -4.39 13.97 1.43
N LEU A 113 -4.58 14.99 0.57
CA LEU A 113 -5.67 15.00 -0.40
C LEU A 113 -5.45 13.96 -1.52
N ARG A 114 -4.19 13.74 -1.91
CA ARG A 114 -3.82 12.70 -2.88
C ARG A 114 -3.99 11.29 -2.28
N PHE A 115 -3.52 11.10 -1.05
CA PHE A 115 -3.65 9.85 -0.28
C PHE A 115 -5.12 9.41 -0.16
N HIS A 116 -6.03 10.35 0.10
CA HIS A 116 -7.46 10.06 0.19
C HIS A 116 -8.21 10.10 -1.15
N GLY A 117 -7.51 10.29 -2.28
CA GLY A 117 -8.13 10.33 -3.61
C GLY A 117 -9.02 11.55 -3.86
N VAL A 118 -8.91 12.61 -3.04
CA VAL A 118 -9.66 13.86 -3.20
C VAL A 118 -9.09 14.69 -4.34
N LEU A 119 -7.75 14.71 -4.45
CA LEU A 119 -7.05 15.26 -5.61
C LEU A 119 -6.51 14.11 -6.45
N THR A 120 -7.23 13.77 -7.51
CA THR A 120 -6.76 12.84 -8.54
C THR A 120 -6.04 13.61 -9.65
N HIS A 121 -5.18 12.92 -10.41
CA HIS A 121 -4.70 13.42 -11.69
C HIS A 121 -5.91 13.85 -12.55
N ARG A 122 -5.90 15.11 -13.00
CA ARG A 122 -6.63 15.55 -14.19
C ARG A 122 -5.68 15.51 -15.37
#